data_AF-A0A1M2ZQC4-F1
#
_entry.id   AF-A0A1M2ZQC4-F1
#
_cell.length_a   1.000
_cell.length_b   1.000
_cell.length_c   1.000
_cell.angle_alpha   90.00
_cell.angle_beta   90.00
_cell.angle_gamma   90.00
#
_symmetry.space_group_name_H-M   'P 1'
#
loop_
_entity.id
_entity.type
_entity.pdbx_description
1 polymer ?
#
loop_
_entity_poly.entity_id
_entity_poly.type
_entity_poly.pdbx_seq_one_letter_code
_entity_poly.pdbx_strand_id
1 'polypeptide(L)'
;MLRLGPMHGAVVVVALPLFEEANRTRAAAIDVLRRLAERGIGGALPDLPGTGESLIETRDATLADWRDAFADAAASLGTPAFAMSWRGGALVDNDARLAGRWHLAPLSGTDQRRELDRLRKLGGDADYAGNLLSPALLDQLAAAAPLTGARVKAARLEGDPRPADVLLSGRNLWRASEPAVDPALQEVIATDLANWIAICAG
;
A
#
# COMPACT_ATOMS: atom_id res chain seq x y z
N MET A 1 2.69 -8.40 12.00
CA MET A 1 2.63 -8.81 10.57
C MET A 1 1.78 -10.06 10.39
N LEU A 2 0.71 -9.95 9.62
CA LEU A 2 -0.11 -11.08 9.14
C LEU A 2 0.62 -11.84 8.02
N ARG A 3 0.52 -13.18 8.02
CA ARG A 3 1.05 -14.09 6.99
C ARG A 3 -0.05 -14.96 6.41
N LEU A 4 -0.05 -15.13 5.09
CA LEU A 4 -1.02 -15.93 4.33
C LEU A 4 -0.31 -16.77 3.27
N GLY A 5 -0.82 -17.98 2.99
CA GLY A 5 -0.29 -18.84 1.93
C GLY A 5 1.06 -19.48 2.24
N PRO A 6 1.77 -19.97 1.20
CA PRO A 6 3.03 -20.68 1.36
C PRO A 6 4.14 -19.82 1.99
N MET A 7 5.06 -20.48 2.72
CA MET A 7 6.25 -19.86 3.31
C MET A 7 7.51 -20.02 2.45
N HIS A 8 7.36 -20.52 1.23
CA HIS A 8 8.42 -20.71 0.25
C HIS A 8 8.03 -20.08 -1.09
N GLY A 9 9.02 -19.78 -1.94
CA GLY A 9 8.78 -19.16 -3.24
C GLY A 9 8.47 -17.66 -3.13
N ALA A 10 7.83 -17.10 -4.16
CA ALA A 10 7.53 -15.67 -4.21
C ALA A 10 6.57 -15.24 -3.09
N VAL A 11 6.83 -14.07 -2.52
CA VAL A 11 6.00 -13.48 -1.47
C VAL A 11 5.62 -12.04 -1.81
N VAL A 12 4.35 -11.68 -1.60
CA VAL A 12 3.86 -10.31 -1.74
C VAL A 12 3.79 -9.65 -0.36
N VAL A 13 4.44 -8.51 -0.21
CA VAL A 13 4.40 -7.65 0.98
C VAL A 13 3.53 -6.43 0.67
N VAL A 14 2.55 -6.17 1.53
CA VAL A 14 1.53 -5.15 1.28
C VAL A 14 1.85 -3.85 2.00
N ALA A 15 1.91 -2.75 1.25
CA ALA A 15 1.84 -1.40 1.82
C ALA A 15 0.42 -0.85 1.59
N LEU A 16 -0.37 -0.80 2.66
CA LEU A 16 -1.71 -0.23 2.61
C LEU A 16 -1.67 1.27 2.27
N PRO A 17 -2.78 1.85 1.79
CA PRO A 17 -2.96 3.31 1.82
C PRO A 17 -2.75 3.86 3.23
N LEU A 18 -2.61 5.18 3.34
CA LEU A 18 -2.33 5.79 4.65
C LEU A 18 -3.62 6.11 5.41
N PHE A 19 -3.56 6.00 6.74
CA PHE A 19 -4.60 6.42 7.68
C PHE A 19 -5.97 5.78 7.39
N GLU A 20 -7.01 6.60 7.24
CA GLU A 20 -8.38 6.14 7.09
C GLU A 20 -8.61 5.36 5.78
N GLU A 21 -7.83 5.65 4.73
CA GLU A 21 -7.86 4.82 3.53
C GLU A 21 -7.36 3.39 3.82
N ALA A 22 -6.39 3.23 4.73
CA ALA A 22 -5.91 1.92 5.17
C ALA A 22 -7.02 1.12 5.82
N ASN A 23 -7.81 1.76 6.69
CA ASN A 23 -8.91 1.12 7.40
C ASN A 23 -9.97 0.59 6.43
N ARG A 24 -10.34 1.42 5.44
CA ARG A 24 -11.35 1.08 4.42
C ARG A 24 -10.91 -0.04 3.48
N THR A 25 -9.61 -0.12 3.20
CA THR A 25 -9.05 -1.02 2.18
C THR A 25 -8.37 -2.27 2.76
N ARG A 26 -8.15 -2.36 4.07
CA ARG A 26 -7.46 -3.49 4.71
C ARG A 26 -8.10 -4.83 4.36
N ALA A 27 -9.42 -4.94 4.47
CA ALA A 27 -10.14 -6.18 4.12
C ALA A 27 -9.96 -6.57 2.65
N ALA A 28 -9.98 -5.58 1.74
CA ALA A 28 -9.77 -5.78 0.33
C ALA A 28 -8.35 -6.26 -0.01
N ALA A 29 -7.32 -5.68 0.63
CA ALA A 29 -5.95 -6.12 0.43
C ALA A 29 -5.71 -7.54 0.97
N ILE A 30 -6.31 -7.88 2.12
CA ILE A 30 -6.27 -9.24 2.67
C ILE A 30 -6.97 -10.23 1.73
N ASP A 31 -8.10 -9.86 1.10
CA ASP A 31 -8.78 -10.70 0.11
C ASP A 31 -7.88 -11.01 -1.10
N VAL A 32 -7.16 -10.01 -1.62
CA VAL A 32 -6.16 -10.22 -2.67
C VAL A 32 -5.07 -11.18 -2.22
N LEU A 33 -4.55 -11.05 -1.00
CA LEU A 33 -3.54 -11.98 -0.47
C LEU A 33 -4.07 -13.41 -0.35
N ARG A 34 -5.34 -13.61 0.01
CA ARG A 34 -5.95 -14.96 0.05
C ARG A 34 -6.02 -15.57 -1.36
N ARG A 35 -6.44 -14.80 -2.37
CA ARG A 35 -6.47 -15.25 -3.76
C ARG A 35 -5.07 -15.57 -4.30
N LEU A 36 -4.06 -14.80 -3.91
CA LEU A 36 -2.66 -15.11 -4.25
C LEU A 36 -2.18 -16.40 -3.58
N ALA A 37 -2.58 -16.65 -2.32
CA ALA A 37 -2.27 -17.88 -1.62
C ALA A 37 -2.85 -19.11 -2.32
N GLU A 38 -4.07 -19.02 -2.86
CA GLU A 38 -4.68 -20.07 -3.70
C GLU A 38 -3.89 -20.36 -4.98
N ARG A 39 -3.09 -19.39 -5.44
CA ARG A 39 -2.18 -19.52 -6.59
C ARG A 39 -0.74 -19.87 -6.18
N GLY A 40 -0.52 -20.25 -4.92
CA GLY A 40 0.79 -20.66 -4.41
C GLY A 40 1.76 -19.52 -4.12
N ILE A 41 1.29 -18.27 -4.05
CA ILE A 41 2.10 -17.08 -3.74
C ILE A 41 1.86 -16.68 -2.28
N GLY A 42 2.93 -16.54 -1.50
CA GLY A 42 2.84 -16.11 -0.10
C GLY A 42 2.41 -14.65 0.02
N GLY A 43 1.74 -14.31 1.12
CA GLY A 43 1.30 -12.95 1.45
C GLY A 43 1.80 -12.49 2.82
N ALA A 44 2.22 -11.23 2.92
CA ALA A 44 2.63 -10.55 4.14
C ALA A 44 1.95 -9.17 4.23
N LEU A 45 1.37 -8.85 5.38
CA LEU A 45 0.87 -7.52 5.69
C LEU A 45 1.51 -7.07 7.02
N PRO A 46 2.60 -6.28 6.97
CA PRO A 46 3.22 -5.73 8.17
C PRO A 46 2.36 -4.65 8.82
N ASP A 47 2.54 -4.48 10.12
CA ASP A 47 2.03 -3.34 10.87
C ASP A 47 3.17 -2.33 10.96
N LEU A 48 2.95 -1.10 10.48
CA LEU A 48 3.95 -0.05 10.48
C LEU A 48 3.92 0.73 11.81
N PRO A 49 5.04 1.34 12.24
CA PRO A 49 5.06 2.26 13.38
C PRO A 49 3.92 3.28 13.33
N GLY A 50 3.21 3.49 14.44
CA GLY A 50 2.08 4.43 14.48
C GLY A 50 0.80 3.93 13.79
N THR A 51 0.71 2.65 13.41
CA THR A 51 -0.48 2.08 12.76
C THR A 51 -0.91 0.76 13.41
N GLY A 52 -2.21 0.45 13.33
CA GLY A 52 -2.75 -0.82 13.84
C GLY A 52 -2.45 -1.02 15.33
N GLU A 53 -1.77 -2.12 15.65
CA GLU A 53 -1.41 -2.52 17.03
C GLU A 53 -0.03 -1.98 17.47
N SER A 54 0.51 -0.97 16.79
CA SER A 54 1.78 -0.35 17.15
C SER A 54 1.74 0.30 18.54
N LEU A 55 2.79 0.08 19.33
CA LEU A 55 3.01 0.78 20.61
C LEU A 55 3.55 2.22 20.43
N ILE A 56 4.09 2.54 19.25
CA ILE A 56 4.48 3.90 18.88
C ILE A 56 3.19 4.67 18.54
N GLU A 57 3.01 5.85 19.13
CA GLU A 57 1.90 6.75 18.79
C GLU A 57 2.07 7.28 17.35
N THR A 58 0.96 7.48 16.64
CA THR A 58 0.98 8.01 15.25
C THR A 58 1.75 9.33 15.14
N ARG A 59 1.73 10.14 16.20
CA ARG A 59 2.39 11.45 16.23
C ARG A 59 3.92 11.36 16.30
N ASP A 60 4.45 10.23 16.71
CA ASP A 60 5.89 10.00 16.86
C ASP A 60 6.46 9.24 15.66
N ALA A 61 5.60 8.69 14.80
CA ALA A 61 6.01 8.01 13.58
C ALA A 61 6.35 9.00 12.45
N THR A 62 7.33 8.63 11.63
CA THR A 62 7.73 9.33 10.41
C THR A 62 7.66 8.42 9.19
N LEU A 63 7.76 9.00 7.98
CA LEU A 63 7.80 8.21 6.75
C LEU A 63 9.08 7.38 6.67
N ALA A 64 10.19 7.89 7.20
CA ALA A 64 11.44 7.13 7.33
C ALA A 64 11.23 5.87 8.17
N ASP A 65 10.59 5.98 9.35
CA ASP A 65 10.29 4.81 10.19
C ASP A 65 9.42 3.78 9.46
N TRP A 66 8.45 4.25 8.67
CA TRP A 66 7.60 3.36 7.86
C TRP A 66 8.38 2.62 6.78
N ARG A 67 9.30 3.31 6.10
CA ARG A 67 10.14 2.71 5.05
C ARG A 67 11.11 1.69 5.62
N ASP A 68 11.76 2.02 6.74
CA ASP A 68 12.66 1.11 7.44
C ASP A 68 11.90 -0.13 7.93
N ALA A 69 10.77 0.05 8.61
CA ALA A 69 9.96 -1.08 9.09
C ALA A 69 9.42 -1.95 7.94
N PHE A 70 9.04 -1.35 6.81
CA PHE A 70 8.60 -2.10 5.64
C PHE A 70 9.76 -2.86 4.98
N ALA A 71 10.94 -2.24 4.88
CA ALA A 71 12.15 -2.87 4.35
C ALA A 71 12.59 -4.06 5.23
N ASP A 72 12.59 -3.90 6.55
CA ASP A 72 12.90 -4.95 7.50
C ASP A 72 11.88 -6.10 7.44
N ALA A 73 10.59 -5.76 7.35
CA ALA A 73 9.54 -6.75 7.18
C ALA A 73 9.74 -7.56 5.90
N ALA A 74 10.05 -6.92 4.77
CA ALA A 74 10.34 -7.60 3.52
C ALA A 74 11.60 -8.47 3.59
N ALA A 75 12.69 -7.96 4.20
CA ALA A 75 13.94 -8.69 4.36
C ALA A 75 13.79 -9.95 5.24
N SER A 76 12.96 -9.86 6.28
CA SER A 76 12.71 -10.97 7.22
C SER A 76 12.07 -12.21 6.58
N LEU A 77 11.52 -12.08 5.37
CA LEU A 77 10.84 -13.17 4.67
C LEU A 77 11.80 -14.19 4.04
N GLY A 78 13.08 -13.85 3.89
CA GLY A 78 14.13 -14.77 3.44
C GLY A 78 13.98 -15.32 2.02
N THR A 79 13.08 -14.75 1.22
CA THR A 79 12.75 -15.18 -0.15
C THR A 79 12.52 -13.94 -1.04
N PRO A 80 12.58 -14.04 -2.38
CA PRO A 80 12.26 -12.90 -3.25
C PRO A 80 10.88 -12.31 -2.95
N ALA A 81 10.88 -11.06 -2.47
CA ALA A 81 9.70 -10.32 -2.10
C ALA A 81 9.27 -9.33 -3.20
N PHE A 82 7.95 -9.19 -3.38
CA PHE A 82 7.32 -8.25 -4.29
C PHE A 82 6.41 -7.31 -3.49
N ALA A 83 6.29 -6.04 -3.88
CA ALA A 83 5.35 -5.13 -3.23
C ALA A 83 3.98 -5.14 -3.92
N MET A 84 2.93 -5.11 -3.11
CA MET A 84 1.63 -4.59 -3.50
C MET A 84 1.33 -3.35 -2.68
N SER A 85 1.38 -2.17 -3.30
CA SER A 85 1.21 -0.88 -2.61
C SER A 85 0.03 -0.13 -3.18
N TRP A 86 -0.86 0.38 -2.34
CA TRP A 86 -2.04 1.12 -2.81
C TRP A 86 -1.93 2.59 -2.39
N ARG A 87 -2.25 3.52 -3.29
CA ARG A 87 -2.32 4.96 -2.97
C ARG A 87 -1.03 5.49 -2.35
N GLY A 88 -1.11 6.11 -1.16
CA GLY A 88 0.05 6.59 -0.40
C GLY A 88 0.97 5.49 0.10
N GLY A 89 0.53 4.23 0.14
CA GLY A 89 1.40 3.08 0.43
C GLY A 89 2.56 2.94 -0.56
N ALA A 90 2.40 3.45 -1.79
CA ALA A 90 3.48 3.49 -2.79
C ALA A 90 4.63 4.44 -2.41
N LEU A 91 4.50 5.23 -1.35
CA LEU A 91 5.58 6.06 -0.80
C LEU A 91 6.41 5.29 0.25
N VAL A 92 5.88 4.18 0.78
CA VAL A 92 6.44 3.41 1.90
C VAL A 92 7.40 2.33 1.43
N ASP A 93 7.17 1.76 0.25
CA ASP A 93 7.92 0.59 -0.18
C ASP A 93 9.31 0.92 -0.74
N ASN A 94 9.62 2.21 -0.96
CA ASN A 94 10.78 2.71 -1.70
C ASN A 94 12.13 2.07 -1.31
N ASP A 95 12.39 1.94 -0.01
CA ASP A 95 13.71 1.57 0.49
C ASP A 95 13.86 0.03 0.65
N ALA A 96 12.77 -0.72 0.48
CA ALA A 96 12.80 -2.18 0.54
C ALA A 96 13.47 -2.80 -0.70
N ARG A 97 14.33 -3.81 -0.49
CA ARG A 97 14.90 -4.61 -1.57
C ARG A 97 13.87 -5.61 -2.10
N LEU A 98 13.19 -5.25 -3.19
CA LEU A 98 12.13 -6.05 -3.80
C LEU A 98 12.47 -6.50 -5.22
N ALA A 99 11.97 -7.66 -5.61
CA ALA A 99 12.10 -8.21 -6.96
C ALA A 99 11.20 -7.48 -7.98
N GLY A 100 10.11 -6.86 -7.53
CA GLY A 100 9.23 -6.01 -8.33
C GLY A 100 8.18 -5.31 -7.47
N ARG A 101 7.57 -4.25 -8.01
CA ARG A 101 6.55 -3.44 -7.34
C ARG A 101 5.31 -3.36 -8.20
N TRP A 102 4.15 -3.55 -7.58
CA TRP A 102 2.86 -3.36 -8.20
C TRP A 102 2.07 -2.35 -7.37
N HIS A 103 1.69 -1.24 -8.00
CA HIS A 103 1.09 -0.10 -7.34
C HIS A 103 -0.35 0.10 -7.82
N LEU A 104 -1.34 -0.03 -6.94
CA LEU A 104 -2.70 0.37 -7.26
C LEU A 104 -2.85 1.86 -7.03
N ALA A 105 -2.83 2.55 -8.16
CA ALA A 105 -3.02 3.96 -8.30
C ALA A 105 -2.12 4.68 -7.27
N PRO A 106 -0.82 4.83 -7.56
CA PRO A 106 0.08 5.50 -6.63
C PRO A 106 -0.27 7.00 -6.54
N LEU A 107 -0.04 7.61 -5.38
CA LEU A 107 -0.10 9.05 -5.15
C LEU A 107 1.30 9.62 -4.97
N SER A 108 1.54 10.84 -5.47
CA SER A 108 2.72 11.60 -5.05
C SER A 108 2.57 12.00 -3.59
N GLY A 109 3.70 12.29 -2.94
CA GLY A 109 3.71 12.88 -1.61
C GLY A 109 2.96 14.20 -1.51
N THR A 110 3.06 15.02 -2.56
CA THR A 110 2.32 16.29 -2.68
C THR A 110 0.81 16.07 -2.78
N ASP A 111 0.34 15.07 -3.52
CA ASP A 111 -1.09 14.73 -3.61
C ASP A 111 -1.60 14.14 -2.28
N GLN A 112 -0.81 13.27 -1.65
CA GLN A 112 -1.13 12.72 -0.32
C GLN A 112 -1.28 13.84 0.72
N ARG A 113 -0.36 14.83 0.73
CA ARG A 113 -0.43 15.99 1.63
C ARG A 113 -1.69 16.81 1.40
N ARG A 114 -2.09 17.03 0.14
CA ARG A 114 -3.32 17.75 -0.20
C ARG A 114 -4.58 17.04 0.29
N GLU A 115 -4.62 15.72 0.21
CA GLU A 115 -5.76 14.94 0.72
C GLU A 115 -5.84 15.02 2.25
N LEU A 116 -4.70 14.91 2.94
CA LEU A 116 -4.61 15.10 4.38
C LEU A 116 -5.07 16.49 4.83
N ASP A 117 -4.57 17.55 4.19
CA ASP A 117 -4.95 18.93 4.54
C ASP A 117 -6.44 19.19 4.27
N ARG A 118 -7.03 18.54 3.24
CA ARG A 118 -8.49 18.59 3.01
C ARG A 118 -9.26 17.91 4.14
N LEU A 119 -8.82 16.73 4.58
CA LEU A 119 -9.46 16.01 5.69
C LEU A 119 -9.38 16.80 7.00
N ARG A 120 -8.23 17.39 7.29
CA ARG A 120 -8.04 18.24 8.47
C ARG A 120 -9.01 19.42 8.50
N LYS A 121 -9.16 20.12 7.37
CA LYS A 121 -10.11 21.25 7.26
C LYS A 121 -11.55 20.81 7.48
N LEU A 122 -11.94 19.65 6.93
CA LEU A 122 -13.29 19.10 7.12
C LEU A 122 -13.54 18.67 8.58
N GLY A 123 -12.49 18.27 9.30
CA GLY A 123 -12.54 17.88 10.72
C GLY A 123 -12.40 19.04 11.72
N GLY A 124 -12.39 20.31 11.27
CA GLY A 124 -12.29 21.47 12.17
C GLY A 124 -10.86 21.82 12.61
N ASP A 125 -9.86 21.52 11.78
CA ASP A 125 -8.45 21.93 11.90
C ASP A 125 -7.66 21.38 13.11
N ALA A 126 -8.27 20.54 13.94
CA ALA A 126 -7.63 19.96 15.13
C ALA A 126 -6.67 18.80 14.82
N ASP A 127 -7.08 17.87 13.96
CA ASP A 127 -6.32 16.65 13.64
C ASP A 127 -6.52 16.21 12.17
N TYR A 128 -5.88 15.11 11.77
CA TYR A 128 -6.00 14.50 10.45
C TYR A 128 -6.93 13.28 10.51
N ALA A 129 -8.22 13.53 10.72
CA ALA A 129 -9.25 12.50 10.89
C ALA A 129 -8.95 11.55 12.05
N GLY A 130 -8.78 12.12 13.25
CA GLY A 130 -8.45 11.39 14.48
C GLY A 130 -6.96 11.09 14.66
N ASN A 131 -6.10 11.51 13.72
CA ASN A 131 -4.66 11.28 13.80
C ASN A 131 -3.91 12.60 14.05
N LEU A 132 -3.08 12.62 15.10
CA LEU A 132 -2.08 13.65 15.29
C LEU A 132 -0.82 13.26 14.52
N LEU A 133 -0.39 14.11 13.59
CA LEU A 133 0.77 13.86 12.73
C LEU A 133 1.90 14.83 13.07
N SER A 134 3.14 14.34 13.14
CA SER A 134 4.28 15.23 13.34
C SER A 134 4.52 16.13 12.12
N PRO A 135 5.07 17.35 12.33
CA PRO A 135 5.57 18.17 11.23
C PRO A 135 6.59 17.41 10.36
N ALA A 136 7.46 16.61 10.99
CA ALA A 136 8.46 15.80 10.29
C ALA A 136 7.81 14.80 9.31
N LEU A 137 6.78 14.07 9.74
CA LEU A 137 6.04 13.17 8.86
C LEU A 137 5.39 13.93 7.69
N LEU A 138 4.77 15.07 7.97
CA LEU A 138 4.10 15.90 6.96
C LEU A 138 5.07 16.46 5.92
N ASP A 139 6.28 16.85 6.33
CA ASP A 139 7.32 17.36 5.44
C ASP A 139 7.97 16.25 4.61
N GLN A 140 8.26 15.10 5.23
CA GLN A 140 8.78 13.92 4.53
C GLN A 140 7.78 13.40 3.50
N LEU A 141 6.49 13.35 3.85
CA LEU A 141 5.43 13.01 2.90
C LEU A 141 5.42 14.01 1.74
N ALA A 142 5.43 15.31 1.99
CA ALA A 142 5.38 16.31 0.92
C ALA A 142 6.57 16.22 -0.06
N ALA A 143 7.75 15.80 0.42
CA ALA A 143 8.96 15.62 -0.38
C ALA A 143 9.03 14.26 -1.11
N ALA A 144 8.19 13.30 -0.75
CA ALA A 144 8.28 11.94 -1.28
C ALA A 144 7.60 11.77 -2.65
N ALA A 145 8.13 10.84 -3.44
CA ALA A 145 7.52 10.36 -4.67
C ALA A 145 7.56 8.82 -4.72
N PRO A 146 6.55 8.18 -5.31
CA PRO A 146 6.61 6.75 -5.63
C PRO A 146 7.78 6.47 -6.55
N LEU A 147 8.39 5.29 -6.39
CA LEU A 147 9.37 4.82 -7.37
C LEU A 147 8.72 4.62 -8.74
N THR A 148 9.51 4.84 -9.79
CA THR A 148 9.16 4.55 -11.18
C THR A 148 10.32 3.79 -11.83
N GLY A 149 10.06 3.03 -12.89
CA GLY A 149 11.10 2.32 -13.63
C GLY A 149 10.70 0.90 -14.05
N ALA A 150 11.65 0.16 -14.62
CA ALA A 150 11.39 -1.09 -15.34
C ALA A 150 10.74 -2.22 -14.50
N ARG A 151 10.87 -2.18 -13.17
CA ARG A 151 10.28 -3.17 -12.25
C ARG A 151 9.19 -2.59 -11.36
N VAL A 152 8.53 -1.53 -11.83
CA VAL A 152 7.36 -0.94 -11.19
C VAL A 152 6.21 -0.96 -12.18
N LYS A 153 5.08 -1.55 -11.77
CA LYS A 153 3.84 -1.54 -12.54
C LYS A 153 2.79 -0.70 -11.81
N ALA A 154 2.23 0.29 -12.45
CA ALA A 154 1.17 1.15 -11.94
C ALA A 154 -0.19 0.76 -12.54
N ALA A 155 -1.08 0.19 -11.74
CA ALA A 155 -2.47 -0.01 -12.09
C ALA A 155 -3.32 1.20 -11.70
N ARG A 156 -4.42 1.46 -12.40
CA ARG A 156 -5.43 2.44 -11.98
C ARG A 156 -6.83 1.93 -12.22
N LEU A 157 -7.81 2.49 -11.52
CA LEU A 157 -9.21 2.22 -11.83
C LEU A 157 -9.63 2.99 -13.08
N GLU A 158 -10.57 2.42 -13.84
CA GLU A 158 -11.19 3.11 -14.98
C GLU A 158 -11.74 4.48 -14.56
N GLY A 159 -11.50 5.49 -15.41
CA GLY A 159 -11.88 6.88 -15.14
C GLY A 159 -10.83 7.70 -14.37
N ASP A 160 -9.76 7.11 -13.82
CA ASP A 160 -8.59 7.88 -13.36
C ASP A 160 -7.82 8.40 -14.59
N PRO A 161 -7.70 9.72 -14.79
CA PRO A 161 -7.08 10.29 -16.00
C PRO A 161 -5.55 10.21 -15.99
N ARG A 162 -4.94 9.77 -14.88
CA ARG A 162 -3.49 9.70 -14.74
C ARG A 162 -2.92 8.48 -15.50
N PRO A 163 -1.63 8.51 -15.90
CA PRO A 163 -0.99 7.39 -16.57
C PRO A 163 -1.04 6.09 -15.75
N ALA A 164 -1.25 4.97 -16.45
CA ALA A 164 -1.27 3.62 -15.89
C ALA A 164 -0.72 2.62 -16.92
N ASP A 165 -0.09 1.56 -16.41
CA ASP A 165 0.27 0.37 -17.20
C ASP A 165 -0.94 -0.55 -17.42
N VAL A 166 -1.92 -0.50 -16.51
CA VAL A 166 -3.17 -1.26 -16.62
C VAL A 166 -4.34 -0.48 -16.01
N LEU A 167 -5.48 -0.50 -16.69
CA LEU A 167 -6.75 0.02 -16.19
C LEU A 167 -7.64 -1.14 -15.72
N LEU A 168 -8.24 -0.97 -14.55
CA LEU A 168 -9.05 -1.99 -13.87
C LEU A 168 -10.47 -1.47 -13.66
N SER A 169 -11.49 -2.25 -14.04
CA SER A 169 -12.87 -1.97 -13.66
C SER A 169 -13.08 -2.28 -12.17
N GLY A 170 -13.76 -1.40 -11.43
CA GLY A 170 -14.08 -1.64 -10.03
C GLY A 170 -14.34 -0.38 -9.23
N ARG A 171 -14.71 -0.55 -7.96
CA ARG A 171 -15.02 0.57 -7.06
C ARG A 171 -13.77 1.21 -6.46
N ASN A 172 -13.83 2.53 -6.24
CA ASN A 172 -12.84 3.27 -5.46
C ASN A 172 -13.00 2.94 -3.95
N LEU A 173 -12.49 1.79 -3.51
CA LEU A 173 -12.69 1.30 -2.13
C LEU A 173 -12.13 2.26 -1.06
N TRP A 174 -11.07 3.00 -1.35
CA TRP A 174 -10.50 4.02 -0.44
C TRP A 174 -11.41 5.24 -0.23
N ARG A 175 -12.39 5.47 -1.13
CA ARG A 175 -13.41 6.51 -1.01
C ARG A 175 -14.72 6.02 -0.38
N ALA A 176 -14.83 4.74 -0.04
CA ALA A 176 -16.01 4.20 0.62
C ALA A 176 -16.20 4.83 2.02
N SER A 177 -17.43 4.87 2.51
CA SER A 177 -17.73 5.34 3.87
C SER A 177 -17.33 4.32 4.94
N GLU A 178 -17.35 3.04 4.60
CA GLU A 178 -17.04 1.92 5.49
C GLU A 178 -16.07 0.94 4.81
N PRO A 179 -15.35 0.10 5.58
CA PRO A 179 -14.55 -0.98 5.03
C PRO A 179 -15.37 -1.88 4.10
N ALA A 180 -14.85 -2.12 2.91
CA ALA A 180 -15.57 -2.85 1.87
C ALA A 180 -14.63 -3.71 1.01
N VAL A 181 -15.24 -4.69 0.33
CA VAL A 181 -14.59 -5.53 -0.68
C VAL A 181 -15.34 -5.46 -2.00
N ASP A 182 -14.66 -5.68 -3.11
CA ASP A 182 -15.21 -5.76 -4.46
C ASP A 182 -14.61 -7.00 -5.12
N PRO A 183 -15.23 -8.19 -4.94
CA PRO A 183 -14.61 -9.47 -5.29
C PRO A 183 -14.12 -9.55 -6.73
N ALA A 184 -14.80 -8.88 -7.67
CA ALA A 184 -14.38 -8.80 -9.05
C ALA A 184 -13.08 -8.01 -9.20
N LEU A 185 -12.99 -6.83 -8.58
CA LEU A 185 -11.76 -6.03 -8.57
C LEU A 185 -10.61 -6.80 -7.90
N GLN A 186 -10.84 -7.46 -6.76
CA GLN A 186 -9.79 -8.24 -6.09
C GLN A 186 -9.30 -9.42 -6.92
N GLU A 187 -10.19 -10.10 -7.66
CA GLU A 187 -9.80 -11.17 -8.57
C GLU A 187 -8.89 -10.66 -9.70
N VAL A 188 -9.26 -9.54 -10.32
CA VAL A 188 -8.46 -8.93 -11.39
C VAL A 188 -7.11 -8.44 -10.86
N ILE A 189 -7.08 -7.78 -9.70
CA ILE A 189 -5.82 -7.35 -9.06
C ILE A 189 -4.93 -8.56 -8.80
N ALA A 190 -5.47 -9.60 -8.19
CA ALA A 190 -4.68 -10.77 -7.85
C ALA A 190 -4.13 -11.43 -9.13
N THR A 191 -4.94 -11.54 -10.18
CA THR A 191 -4.55 -12.16 -11.47
C THR A 191 -3.42 -11.37 -12.12
N ASP A 192 -3.59 -10.04 -12.23
CA ASP A 192 -2.60 -9.16 -12.84
C ASP A 192 -1.27 -9.17 -12.06
N LEU A 193 -1.36 -9.18 -10.72
CA LEU A 193 -0.20 -9.25 -9.84
C LEU A 193 0.54 -10.60 -9.95
N ALA A 194 -0.19 -11.72 -10.00
CA ALA A 194 0.44 -13.04 -10.21
C ALA A 194 1.19 -13.12 -11.55
N ASN A 195 0.58 -12.59 -12.62
CA ASN A 195 1.23 -12.52 -13.94
C ASN A 195 2.47 -11.60 -13.91
N TRP A 196 2.38 -10.46 -13.22
CA TRP A 196 3.50 -9.55 -13.05
C TRP A 196 4.67 -10.17 -12.29
N ILE A 197 4.37 -10.93 -11.22
CA ILE A 197 5.37 -11.68 -10.45
C ILE A 197 6.08 -12.70 -11.36
N ALA A 198 5.34 -13.44 -12.18
CA ALA A 198 5.94 -14.40 -13.11
C ALA A 198 6.88 -13.73 -14.13
N ILE A 199 6.54 -12.52 -14.62
CA ILE A 199 7.40 -11.73 -15.51
C ILE A 199 8.68 -11.27 -14.79
N CYS A 200 8.55 -10.80 -13.55
CA CYS A 200 9.69 -10.26 -12.79
C CYS A 200 10.60 -11.35 -12.19
N ALA A 201 10.07 -12.54 -11.93
CA ALA A 201 10.80 -13.69 -11.42
C ALA A 201 11.56 -14.46 -12.51
N GLY A 202 11.35 -14.09 -13.78
CA GLY A 202 12.01 -14.68 -14.96
C GLY A 202 13.53 -14.67 -14.88
#